data_AF-A0A2W4L902-F1
#
_entry.id   AF-A0A2W4L902-F1
#
_cell.length_a   1.000
_cell.length_b   1.000
_cell.length_c   1.000
_cell.angle_alpha   90.00
_cell.angle_beta   90.00
_cell.angle_gamma   90.00
#
_symmetry.space_group_name_H-M   'P 1'
#
loop_
_entity.id
_entity.type
_entity.pdbx_description
1 polymer ?
#
loop_
_entity_poly.entity_id
_entity_poly.type
_entity_poly.pdbx_seq_one_letter_code
_entity_poly.pdbx_strand_id
1 'polypeptide(L)'
;EVLADAGAPAGVDLAPRLHPYVTGAFSGLFSGPTSTRPEGHLVVFSLRDLADELKPIGTLLTLDAVWRQVSNPAIRKPRLVVVDEAWLLMKEPAGAEFLFRMAKASRKQWAGLTVATQDTADVLGSDLGKAVVANAATQILLRQASQAIDEITRTFDLSMGERQFLLSADRGQGLLSTGTQRVAFQSIASPVEHELVTSNPAEIAGYSDTSSGIENSFVELGADDDPGIADSIDDGGASQIELDAA
;
A
#
# COMPACT_ATOMS: atom_id res chain seq x y z
N GLU A 1 -18.79 -33.53 -6.13
CA GLU A 1 -19.60 -34.52 -6.85
C GLU A 1 -18.88 -34.95 -8.13
N VAL A 2 -18.80 -34.13 -9.19
CA VAL A 2 -18.15 -34.50 -10.48
C VAL A 2 -16.77 -35.20 -10.37
N LEU A 3 -15.86 -34.70 -9.52
CA LEU A 3 -14.51 -35.31 -9.36
C LEU A 3 -14.52 -36.66 -8.64
N ALA A 4 -15.44 -36.86 -7.69
CA ALA A 4 -15.59 -38.11 -6.97
C ALA A 4 -16.32 -39.15 -7.84
N ASP A 5 -17.32 -38.69 -8.61
CA ASP A 5 -18.15 -39.52 -9.48
C ASP A 5 -17.40 -40.00 -10.73
N ALA A 6 -16.33 -39.30 -11.14
CA ALA A 6 -15.47 -39.70 -12.24
C ALA A 6 -14.67 -41.00 -11.97
N GLY A 7 -14.65 -41.52 -10.74
CA GLY A 7 -14.08 -42.82 -10.39
C GLY A 7 -12.56 -42.95 -10.48
N ALA A 8 -11.85 -41.93 -10.95
CA ALA A 8 -10.39 -41.91 -10.97
C ALA A 8 -9.84 -41.75 -9.54
N PRO A 9 -8.83 -42.54 -9.12
CA PRO A 9 -8.28 -42.46 -7.75
C PRO A 9 -7.84 -41.05 -7.33
N ALA A 10 -7.27 -40.28 -8.26
CA ALA A 10 -6.88 -38.89 -8.01
C ALA A 10 -8.09 -37.95 -7.78
N GLY A 11 -9.22 -38.18 -8.45
CA GLY A 11 -10.43 -37.38 -8.28
C GLY A 11 -11.11 -37.62 -6.94
N VAL A 12 -11.09 -38.87 -6.47
CA VAL A 12 -11.62 -39.27 -5.16
C VAL A 12 -10.78 -38.67 -4.01
N ASP A 13 -9.45 -38.58 -4.15
CA ASP A 13 -8.58 -37.93 -3.15
C ASP A 13 -8.63 -36.39 -3.20
N LEU A 14 -8.79 -35.81 -4.39
CA LEU A 14 -8.80 -34.35 -4.56
C LEU A 14 -10.13 -33.71 -4.13
N ALA A 15 -11.26 -34.39 -4.35
CA ALA A 15 -12.58 -33.81 -4.05
C ALA A 15 -12.76 -33.35 -2.59
N PRO A 16 -12.35 -34.12 -1.55
CA PRO A 16 -12.41 -33.68 -0.16
C PRO A 16 -11.51 -32.46 0.11
N ARG A 17 -10.35 -32.37 -0.55
CA ARG A 17 -9.41 -31.25 -0.36
C ARG A 17 -9.91 -29.94 -0.98
N LEU A 18 -10.68 -30.03 -2.06
CA LEU A 18 -11.30 -28.86 -2.70
C LEU A 18 -12.62 -28.44 -2.03
N HIS A 19 -13.27 -29.34 -1.28
CA HIS A 19 -14.56 -29.07 -0.66
C HIS A 19 -14.64 -27.74 0.13
N PRO A 20 -13.65 -27.37 0.98
CA PRO A 20 -13.68 -26.09 1.70
C PRO A 20 -13.82 -24.86 0.80
N TYR A 21 -13.24 -24.90 -0.40
CA TYR A 21 -13.15 -23.78 -1.34
C TYR A 21 -14.28 -23.72 -2.37
N VAL A 22 -15.08 -24.79 -2.50
CA VAL A 22 -16.16 -24.87 -3.50
C VAL A 22 -17.53 -24.76 -2.83
N THR A 23 -17.74 -25.46 -1.72
CA THR A 23 -19.04 -25.46 -1.01
C THR A 23 -18.90 -25.29 0.50
N GLY A 24 -17.68 -25.30 1.02
CA GLY A 24 -17.40 -25.16 2.45
C GLY A 24 -17.17 -23.71 2.88
N ALA A 25 -16.52 -23.55 4.04
CA ALA A 25 -16.35 -22.27 4.74
C ALA A 25 -15.57 -21.21 3.94
N PHE A 26 -14.77 -21.62 2.96
CA PHE A 26 -13.93 -20.73 2.15
C PHE A 26 -14.48 -20.49 0.74
N SER A 27 -15.67 -21.01 0.44
CA SER A 27 -16.29 -20.94 -0.88
C SER A 27 -16.52 -19.51 -1.38
N GLY A 28 -16.81 -18.57 -0.47
CA GLY A 28 -17.15 -17.19 -0.82
C GLY A 28 -16.09 -16.45 -1.66
N LEU A 29 -14.81 -16.82 -1.55
CA LEU A 29 -13.74 -16.20 -2.34
C LEU A 29 -13.66 -16.73 -3.78
N PHE A 30 -14.05 -17.99 -4.02
CA PHE A 30 -13.78 -18.70 -5.29
C PHE A 30 -15.04 -19.09 -6.05
N SER A 31 -16.17 -19.22 -5.36
CA SER A 31 -17.37 -19.88 -5.88
C SER A 31 -18.30 -18.88 -6.56
N GLY A 32 -17.81 -18.24 -7.61
CA GLY A 32 -18.59 -17.32 -8.44
C GLY A 32 -17.73 -16.51 -9.41
N PRO A 33 -18.35 -15.86 -10.41
CA PRO A 33 -17.65 -14.90 -11.25
C PRO A 33 -17.21 -13.68 -10.43
N THR A 34 -16.12 -13.03 -10.86
CA THR A 34 -15.72 -11.74 -10.30
C THR A 34 -16.86 -10.73 -10.45
N SER A 35 -17.36 -10.20 -9.33
CA SER A 35 -18.55 -9.35 -9.27
C SER A 35 -18.26 -7.87 -9.55
N THR A 36 -17.02 -7.43 -9.30
CA THR A 36 -16.64 -6.01 -9.39
C THR A 36 -15.32 -5.86 -10.11
N ARG A 37 -15.23 -4.82 -10.96
CA ARG A 37 -13.96 -4.37 -11.56
C ARG A 37 -13.70 -2.95 -11.07
N PRO A 38 -12.84 -2.77 -10.06
CA PRO A 38 -12.64 -1.45 -9.48
C PRO A 38 -11.88 -0.53 -10.44
N GLU A 39 -12.40 0.68 -10.61
CA GLU A 39 -11.83 1.75 -11.41
C GLU A 39 -11.84 3.05 -10.61
N GLY A 40 -10.91 3.95 -10.91
CA GLY A 40 -10.80 5.23 -10.21
C GLY A 40 -9.36 5.72 -10.08
N HIS A 41 -9.21 6.83 -9.35
CA HIS A 41 -7.90 7.40 -9.02
C HIS A 41 -7.19 6.59 -7.92
N LEU A 42 -7.93 6.20 -6.88
CA LEU A 42 -7.45 5.37 -5.78
C LEU A 42 -8.32 4.11 -5.69
N VAL A 43 -7.70 2.95 -5.84
CA VAL A 43 -8.36 1.65 -5.68
C VAL A 43 -7.72 0.93 -4.51
N VAL A 44 -8.54 0.59 -3.52
CA VAL A 44 -8.09 -0.11 -2.30
C VAL A 44 -8.77 -1.48 -2.25
N PHE A 45 -7.98 -2.53 -2.18
CA PHE A 45 -8.45 -3.88 -1.92
C PHE A 45 -8.30 -4.17 -0.43
N SER A 46 -9.43 -4.28 0.28
CA SER A 46 -9.43 -4.64 1.71
C SER A 46 -9.51 -6.15 1.86
N LEU A 47 -8.56 -6.73 2.59
CA LEU A 47 -8.54 -8.16 2.95
C LEU A 47 -8.92 -8.40 4.42
N ARG A 48 -9.49 -7.38 5.08
CA ARG A 48 -9.81 -7.41 6.51
C ARG A 48 -10.76 -8.54 6.88
N ASP A 49 -11.82 -8.73 6.08
CA ASP A 49 -12.90 -9.68 6.37
C ASP A 49 -12.60 -11.09 5.85
N LEU A 50 -11.41 -11.30 5.31
CA LEU A 50 -10.96 -12.60 4.84
C LEU A 50 -10.40 -13.42 6.00
N ALA A 51 -10.79 -14.70 6.08
CA ALA A 51 -10.22 -15.64 7.06
C ALA A 51 -8.69 -15.67 6.95
N ASP A 52 -7.99 -15.83 8.06
CA ASP A 52 -6.53 -15.76 8.11
C ASP A 52 -5.86 -16.80 7.20
N GLU A 53 -6.46 -18.00 7.10
CA GLU A 53 -6.02 -19.08 6.21
C GLU A 53 -6.10 -18.70 4.72
N LEU A 54 -7.00 -17.76 4.38
CA LEU A 54 -7.21 -17.30 3.02
C LEU A 54 -6.44 -16.02 2.70
N LYS A 55 -5.96 -15.26 3.70
CA LYS A 55 -5.23 -14.00 3.47
C LYS A 55 -4.08 -14.14 2.47
N PRO A 56 -3.17 -15.14 2.56
CA PRO A 56 -2.08 -15.27 1.58
C PRO A 56 -2.59 -15.43 0.14
N ILE A 57 -3.61 -16.26 -0.07
CA ILE A 57 -4.20 -16.49 -1.40
C ILE A 57 -4.96 -15.24 -1.87
N GLY A 58 -5.73 -14.61 -0.99
CA GLY A 58 -6.44 -13.37 -1.27
C GLY A 58 -5.51 -12.24 -1.69
N THR A 59 -4.38 -12.07 -1.02
CA THR A 59 -3.34 -11.10 -1.41
C THR A 59 -2.75 -11.45 -2.77
N LEU A 60 -2.46 -12.73 -3.04
CA LEU A 60 -1.90 -13.15 -4.33
C LEU A 60 -2.88 -12.86 -5.48
N LEU A 61 -4.15 -13.22 -5.33
CA LEU A 61 -5.20 -12.96 -6.33
C LEU A 61 -5.39 -11.46 -6.56
N THR A 62 -5.33 -10.67 -5.48
CA THR A 62 -5.42 -9.21 -5.55
C THR A 62 -4.25 -8.62 -6.32
N LEU A 63 -3.01 -9.02 -5.99
CA LEU A 63 -1.82 -8.55 -6.71
C LEU A 63 -1.83 -8.97 -8.18
N ASP A 64 -2.31 -10.18 -8.48
CA ASP A 64 -2.46 -10.68 -9.84
C ASP A 64 -3.50 -9.87 -10.63
N ALA A 65 -4.64 -9.54 -10.03
CA ALA A 65 -5.63 -8.64 -10.62
C ALA A 65 -5.06 -7.24 -10.88
N VAL A 66 -4.36 -6.65 -9.89
CA VAL A 66 -3.68 -5.36 -10.03
C VAL A 66 -2.63 -5.43 -11.15
N TRP A 67 -1.80 -6.49 -11.18
CA TRP A 67 -0.75 -6.65 -12.17
C TRP A 67 -1.30 -6.75 -13.59
N ARG A 68 -2.39 -7.49 -13.82
CA ARG A 68 -3.06 -7.53 -15.12
C ARG A 68 -3.51 -6.14 -15.58
N GLN A 69 -4.01 -5.31 -14.66
CA GLN A 69 -4.44 -3.96 -14.98
C GLN A 69 -3.26 -3.02 -15.25
N VAL A 70 -2.18 -3.12 -14.46
CA VAL A 70 -0.96 -2.30 -14.61
C VAL A 70 -0.20 -2.64 -15.88
N SER A 71 -0.08 -3.94 -16.19
CA SER A 71 0.68 -4.42 -17.35
C SER A 71 -0.09 -4.32 -18.68
N ASN A 72 -1.37 -3.96 -18.66
CA ASN A 72 -2.19 -3.84 -19.86
C ASN A 72 -1.74 -2.65 -20.72
N PRO A 73 -1.20 -2.88 -21.93
CA PRO A 73 -0.69 -1.81 -22.79
C PRO A 73 -1.80 -0.87 -23.31
N ALA A 74 -3.06 -1.32 -23.37
CA ALA A 74 -4.17 -0.52 -23.88
C ALA A 74 -4.60 0.62 -22.94
N ILE A 75 -4.26 0.53 -21.64
CA ILE A 75 -4.66 1.48 -20.59
C ILE A 75 -3.46 1.96 -19.76
N ARG A 76 -2.29 2.01 -20.40
CA ARG A 76 -1.01 2.33 -19.78
C ARG A 76 -0.99 3.79 -19.32
N LYS A 77 -0.66 3.99 -18.04
CA LYS A 77 -0.51 5.28 -17.38
C LYS A 77 0.40 5.10 -16.16
N PRO A 78 1.04 6.17 -15.64
CA PRO A 78 1.79 6.07 -14.40
C PRO A 78 0.91 5.58 -13.25
N ARG A 79 1.39 4.59 -12.49
CA ARG A 79 0.67 4.02 -11.35
C ARG A 79 1.63 3.75 -10.20
N LEU A 80 1.13 3.86 -8.97
CA LEU A 80 1.82 3.38 -7.78
C LEU A 80 1.04 2.19 -7.24
N VAL A 81 1.68 1.03 -7.16
CA VAL A 81 1.14 -0.15 -6.50
C VAL A 81 1.72 -0.19 -5.09
N VAL A 82 0.85 -0.14 -4.08
CA VAL A 82 1.24 -0.24 -2.68
C VAL A 82 0.75 -1.58 -2.14
N VAL A 83 1.66 -2.37 -1.59
CA VAL A 83 1.38 -3.66 -0.96
C VAL A 83 1.69 -3.51 0.52
N ASP A 84 0.64 -3.41 1.32
CA ASP A 84 0.75 -3.41 2.78
C ASP A 84 0.83 -4.84 3.31
N GLU A 85 1.52 -5.03 4.43
CA GLU A 85 1.79 -6.32 5.08
C GLU A 85 2.27 -7.42 4.10
N ALA A 86 3.17 -7.04 3.19
CA ALA A 86 3.63 -7.92 2.12
C ALA A 86 4.37 -9.18 2.62
N TRP A 87 4.82 -9.18 3.88
CA TRP A 87 5.40 -10.36 4.54
C TRP A 87 4.44 -11.56 4.53
N LEU A 88 3.12 -11.33 4.53
CA LEU A 88 2.10 -12.38 4.41
C LEU A 88 2.29 -13.23 3.14
N LEU A 89 2.67 -12.60 2.04
CA LEU A 89 2.97 -13.31 0.78
C LEU A 89 4.35 -13.94 0.76
N MET A 90 5.30 -13.39 1.50
CA MET A 90 6.68 -13.88 1.51
C MET A 90 6.84 -15.20 2.24
N LYS A 91 5.88 -15.57 3.09
CA LYS A 91 5.81 -16.90 3.73
C LYS A 91 5.69 -18.05 2.75
N GLU A 92 5.08 -17.79 1.58
CA GLU A 92 4.88 -18.80 0.55
C GLU A 92 5.83 -18.55 -0.64
N PRO A 93 6.60 -19.56 -1.11
CA PRO A 93 7.56 -19.38 -2.19
C PRO A 93 6.95 -18.77 -3.47
N ALA A 94 5.75 -19.21 -3.83
CA ALA A 94 5.05 -18.68 -5.01
C ALA A 94 4.66 -17.20 -4.86
N GLY A 95 4.26 -16.78 -3.65
CA GLY A 95 3.92 -15.39 -3.35
C GLY A 95 5.16 -14.48 -3.38
N ALA A 96 6.25 -14.93 -2.76
CA ALA A 96 7.54 -14.24 -2.78
C ALA A 96 8.08 -14.08 -4.22
N GLU A 97 8.01 -15.14 -5.03
CA GLU A 97 8.43 -15.08 -6.44
C GLU A 97 7.58 -14.10 -7.25
N PHE A 98 6.27 -14.08 -7.01
CA PHE A 98 5.38 -13.16 -7.71
C PHE A 98 5.73 -11.71 -7.40
N LEU A 99 5.88 -11.35 -6.12
CA LEU A 99 6.24 -10.00 -5.71
C LEU A 99 7.61 -9.58 -6.26
N PHE A 100 8.60 -10.48 -6.27
CA PHE A 100 9.90 -10.23 -6.86
C PHE A 100 9.84 -9.96 -8.37
N ARG A 101 9.05 -10.75 -9.12
CA ARG A 101 8.83 -10.53 -10.55
C ARG A 101 8.15 -9.18 -10.80
N MET A 102 7.15 -8.84 -9.99
CA MET A 102 6.47 -7.55 -10.04
C MET A 102 7.43 -6.40 -9.80
N ALA A 103 8.28 -6.48 -8.77
CA ALA A 103 9.29 -5.47 -8.45
C ALA A 103 10.22 -5.19 -9.64
N LYS A 104 10.73 -6.25 -10.28
CA LYS A 104 11.61 -6.13 -11.46
C LYS A 104 10.91 -5.58 -12.70
N ALA A 105 9.62 -5.89 -12.88
CA ALA A 105 8.88 -5.54 -14.08
C ALA A 105 8.20 -4.16 -13.99
N SER A 106 7.90 -3.67 -12.80
CA SER A 106 7.08 -2.47 -12.56
C SER A 106 7.59 -1.25 -13.33
N ARG A 107 8.90 -0.98 -13.30
CA ARG A 107 9.51 0.13 -14.04
C ARG A 107 9.20 0.11 -15.54
N LYS A 108 9.21 -1.08 -16.16
CA LYS A 108 8.92 -1.25 -17.60
C LYS A 108 7.44 -1.03 -17.92
N GLN A 109 6.57 -1.14 -16.93
CA GLN A 109 5.13 -0.92 -17.05
C GLN A 109 4.71 0.50 -16.62
N TRP A 110 5.67 1.43 -16.45
CA TRP A 110 5.41 2.76 -15.92
C TRP A 110 4.77 2.73 -14.51
N ALA A 111 5.14 1.74 -13.71
CA ALA A 111 4.64 1.58 -12.36
C ALA A 111 5.76 1.65 -11.32
N GLY A 112 5.45 2.25 -10.17
CA GLY A 112 6.18 2.08 -8.93
C GLY A 112 5.58 0.94 -8.11
N LEU A 113 6.42 0.21 -7.38
CA LEU A 113 5.99 -0.76 -6.38
C LEU A 113 6.52 -0.31 -5.01
N THR A 114 5.60 -0.09 -4.08
CA THR A 114 5.90 0.16 -2.67
C THR A 114 5.46 -1.05 -1.87
N VAL A 115 6.38 -1.56 -1.06
CA VAL A 115 6.15 -2.70 -0.16
C VAL A 115 6.29 -2.16 1.25
N ALA A 116 5.23 -2.23 2.05
CA ALA A 116 5.24 -1.84 3.45
C ALA A 116 5.11 -3.10 4.33
N THR A 117 5.89 -3.15 5.41
CA THR A 117 5.87 -4.24 6.39
C THR A 117 6.26 -3.72 7.75
N GLN A 118 5.65 -4.26 8.80
CA GLN A 118 6.09 -4.08 10.19
C GLN A 118 7.09 -5.15 10.59
N ASP A 119 7.00 -6.34 9.99
CA ASP A 119 7.91 -7.44 10.23
C ASP A 119 9.02 -7.44 9.17
N THR A 120 10.12 -6.77 9.51
CA THR A 120 11.30 -6.72 8.65
C THR A 120 12.04 -8.06 8.65
N ALA A 121 11.97 -8.85 9.74
CA ALA A 121 12.66 -10.13 9.84
C ALA A 121 12.06 -11.17 8.89
N ASP A 122 10.73 -11.20 8.76
CA ASP A 122 10.03 -12.10 7.84
C ASP A 122 10.38 -11.80 6.36
N VAL A 123 10.58 -10.52 6.02
CA VAL A 123 11.03 -10.13 4.67
C VAL A 123 12.51 -10.46 4.45
N LEU A 124 13.37 -10.13 5.41
CA LEU A 124 14.81 -10.31 5.28
C LEU A 124 15.26 -11.76 5.51
N GLY A 125 14.41 -12.63 6.07
CA GLY A 125 14.70 -14.05 6.24
C GLY A 125 14.83 -14.83 4.93
N SER A 126 14.29 -14.31 3.82
CA SER A 126 14.31 -14.97 2.50
C SER A 126 15.22 -14.26 1.49
N ASP A 127 15.88 -15.03 0.61
CA ASP A 127 16.70 -14.45 -0.47
C ASP A 127 15.87 -13.61 -1.44
N LEU A 128 14.60 -14.00 -1.67
CA LEU A 128 13.67 -13.24 -2.50
C LEU A 128 13.29 -11.91 -1.85
N GLY A 129 13.01 -11.88 -0.54
CA GLY A 129 12.69 -10.65 0.17
C GLY A 129 13.88 -9.69 0.24
N LYS A 130 15.10 -10.20 0.50
CA LYS A 130 16.34 -9.42 0.37
C LYS A 130 16.49 -8.84 -1.04
N ALA A 131 16.17 -9.61 -2.07
CA ALA A 131 16.23 -9.15 -3.45
C ALA A 131 15.17 -8.07 -3.73
N VAL A 132 13.96 -8.17 -3.18
CA VAL A 132 12.94 -7.10 -3.29
C VAL A 132 13.46 -5.80 -2.67
N VAL A 133 14.02 -5.87 -1.44
CA VAL A 133 14.59 -4.72 -0.75
C VAL A 133 15.76 -4.10 -1.51
N ALA A 134 16.65 -4.92 -2.10
CA ALA A 134 17.79 -4.45 -2.88
C ALA A 134 17.39 -3.78 -4.22
N ASN A 135 16.21 -4.12 -4.76
CA ASN A 135 15.68 -3.47 -5.97
C ASN A 135 14.90 -2.19 -5.67
N ALA A 136 14.63 -1.88 -4.40
CA ALA A 136 13.94 -0.65 -4.02
C ALA A 136 14.88 0.56 -4.19
N ALA A 137 14.53 1.47 -5.09
CA ALA A 137 15.28 2.71 -5.30
C ALA A 137 15.20 3.66 -4.09
N THR A 138 14.09 3.58 -3.36
CA THR A 138 13.82 4.38 -2.17
C THR A 138 13.45 3.45 -1.03
N GLN A 139 14.06 3.67 0.13
CA GLN A 139 13.82 2.91 1.34
C GLN A 139 13.47 3.88 2.46
N ILE A 140 12.43 3.56 3.22
CA ILE A 140 12.00 4.33 4.40
C ILE A 140 12.11 3.40 5.60
N LEU A 141 13.01 3.72 6.51
CA LEU A 141 13.23 2.97 7.74
C LEU A 141 12.69 3.81 8.90
N LEU A 142 11.57 3.39 9.48
CA LEU A 142 11.02 3.99 10.69
C LEU A 142 11.66 3.36 11.94
N ARG A 143 11.18 3.74 13.13
CA ARG A 143 11.61 3.16 14.41
C ARG A 143 11.65 1.64 14.37
N GLN A 144 12.76 1.05 14.82
CA GLN A 144 12.98 -0.40 14.82
C GLN A 144 13.05 -0.98 16.22
N ALA A 145 12.62 -2.24 16.38
CA ALA A 145 12.78 -2.97 17.62
C ALA A 145 14.25 -3.37 17.84
N SER A 146 14.71 -3.34 19.09
CA SER A 146 16.10 -3.69 19.44
C SER A 146 16.52 -5.10 19.04
N GLN A 147 15.55 -6.02 18.89
CA GLN A 147 15.80 -7.41 18.50
C GLN A 147 16.11 -7.55 17.00
N ALA A 148 15.54 -6.68 16.15
CA ALA A 148 15.73 -6.72 14.70
C ALA A 148 16.84 -5.77 14.20
N ILE A 149 17.29 -4.83 15.06
CA ILE A 149 18.17 -3.74 14.64
C ILE A 149 19.51 -4.22 14.04
N ASP A 150 20.08 -5.31 14.53
CA ASP A 150 21.39 -5.78 14.07
C ASP A 150 21.33 -6.35 12.65
N GLU A 151 20.25 -7.06 12.30
CA GLU A 151 20.01 -7.54 10.94
C GLU A 151 19.72 -6.38 9.98
N ILE A 152 18.93 -5.42 10.41
CA ILE A 152 18.61 -4.21 9.63
C ILE A 152 19.89 -3.38 9.40
N THR A 153 20.70 -3.20 10.43
CA THR A 153 21.99 -2.49 10.34
C THR A 153 22.88 -3.11 9.29
N ARG A 154 23.00 -4.45 9.27
CA ARG A 154 23.80 -5.15 8.25
C ARG A 154 23.20 -5.07 6.85
N THR A 155 21.89 -5.26 6.74
CA THR A 155 21.20 -5.32 5.44
C THR A 155 21.19 -3.98 4.72
N PHE A 156 20.99 -2.90 5.48
CA PHE A 156 20.89 -1.55 4.95
C PHE A 156 22.20 -0.76 5.08
N ASP A 157 23.29 -1.39 5.55
CA ASP A 157 24.60 -0.76 5.78
C ASP A 157 24.45 0.55 6.58
N LEU A 158 23.88 0.43 7.78
CA LEU A 158 23.65 1.57 8.66
C LEU A 158 24.91 1.86 9.48
N SER A 159 25.26 3.14 9.59
CA SER A 159 26.24 3.62 10.54
C SER A 159 25.74 3.45 11.98
N MET A 160 26.67 3.51 12.94
CA MET A 160 26.32 3.46 14.37
C MET A 160 25.36 4.59 14.79
N GLY A 161 25.50 5.78 14.19
CA GLY A 161 24.61 6.91 14.46
C GLY A 161 23.20 6.68 13.93
N GLU A 162 23.07 6.18 12.70
CA GLU A 162 21.77 5.83 12.10
C GLU A 162 21.08 4.69 12.85
N ARG A 163 21.85 3.67 13.26
CA ARG A 163 21.36 2.59 14.13
C ARG A 163 20.78 3.15 15.43
N GLN A 164 21.53 4.02 16.11
CA GLN A 164 21.07 4.61 17.37
C GLN A 164 19.85 5.51 17.18
N PHE A 165 19.80 6.25 16.07
CA PHE A 165 18.64 7.04 15.70
C PHE A 165 17.40 6.17 15.53
N LEU A 166 17.45 5.08 14.75
CA LEU A 166 16.29 4.20 14.55
C LEU A 166 15.80 3.51 15.84
N LEU A 167 16.67 3.29 16.82
CA LEU A 167 16.30 2.74 18.14
C LEU A 167 15.59 3.76 19.04
N SER A 168 15.88 5.05 18.86
CA SER A 168 15.37 6.14 19.71
C SER A 168 14.37 7.07 19.01
N ALA A 169 14.10 6.84 17.72
CA ALA A 169 13.19 7.62 16.91
C ALA A 169 11.78 7.62 17.52
N ASP A 170 11.13 8.78 17.50
CA ASP A 170 9.73 8.91 17.88
C ASP A 170 8.79 8.46 16.74
N ARG A 171 7.49 8.32 17.04
CA ARG A 171 6.48 8.03 16.02
C ARG A 171 6.53 9.10 14.92
N GLY A 172 6.62 8.66 13.67
CA GLY A 172 6.72 9.53 12.50
C GLY A 172 8.15 9.94 12.15
N GLN A 173 9.15 9.62 12.97
CA GLN A 173 10.56 9.82 12.63
C GLN A 173 11.17 8.58 11.96
N GLY A 174 12.09 8.81 11.03
CA GLY A 174 12.77 7.73 10.32
C GLY A 174 13.90 8.22 9.42
N LEU A 175 14.51 7.26 8.73
CA LEU A 175 15.53 7.49 7.72
C LEU A 175 14.93 7.27 6.34
N LEU A 176 15.13 8.23 5.45
CA LEU A 176 14.85 8.13 4.03
C LEU A 176 16.17 7.89 3.29
N SER A 177 16.27 6.75 2.60
CA SER A 177 17.43 6.37 1.82
C SER A 177 17.08 6.35 0.33
N THR A 178 17.90 7.03 -0.49
CA THR A 178 17.77 7.03 -1.95
C THR A 178 19.15 6.98 -2.59
N GLY A 179 19.44 5.90 -3.31
CA GLY A 179 20.79 5.64 -3.81
C GLY A 179 21.81 5.63 -2.67
N THR A 180 22.78 6.54 -2.72
CA THR A 180 23.84 6.69 -1.70
C THR A 180 23.52 7.75 -0.63
N GLN A 181 22.39 8.46 -0.77
CA GLN A 181 22.00 9.52 0.17
C GLN A 181 21.05 8.96 1.22
N ARG A 182 21.29 9.31 2.48
CA ARG A 182 20.39 9.01 3.59
C ARG A 182 20.17 10.25 4.43
N VAL A 183 18.91 10.53 4.73
CA VAL A 183 18.51 11.69 5.53
C VAL A 183 17.52 11.27 6.61
N ALA A 184 17.63 11.86 7.79
CA ALA A 184 16.59 11.76 8.81
C ALA A 184 15.41 12.66 8.42
N PHE A 185 14.20 12.19 8.68
CA PHE A 185 12.98 12.95 8.44
C PHE A 185 11.98 12.74 9.59
N GLN A 186 11.02 13.66 9.67
CA GLN A 186 9.83 13.53 10.50
C GLN A 186 8.59 13.79 9.64
N SER A 187 7.68 12.82 9.62
CA SER A 187 6.36 12.98 9.01
C SER A 187 5.44 13.71 10.00
N ILE A 188 4.77 14.75 9.49
CA ILE A 188 3.77 15.51 10.23
C ILE A 188 2.49 15.48 9.39
N ALA A 189 1.41 14.98 9.96
CA ALA A 189 0.09 15.02 9.36
C ALA A 189 -0.63 16.29 9.80
N SER A 190 -1.34 16.95 8.88
CA SER A 190 -2.31 17.98 9.24
C SER A 190 -3.45 17.37 10.08
N PRO A 191 -4.21 18.18 10.84
CA PRO A 191 -5.35 17.66 11.61
C PRO A 191 -6.34 16.86 10.77
N VAL A 192 -6.62 17.32 9.55
CA VAL A 192 -7.54 16.66 8.61
C VAL A 192 -6.98 15.31 8.16
N GLU A 193 -5.70 15.25 7.78
CA GLU A 193 -5.07 13.98 7.39
C GLU A 193 -5.03 13.01 8.57
N HIS A 194 -4.72 13.49 9.78
CA HIS A 194 -4.64 12.66 10.98
C HIS A 194 -5.99 12.02 11.32
N GLU A 195 -7.08 12.78 11.24
CA GLU A 195 -8.44 12.25 11.44
C GLU A 195 -8.78 11.15 10.42
N LEU A 196 -8.38 11.32 9.16
CA LEU A 196 -8.63 10.35 8.09
C LEU A 196 -7.82 9.05 8.24
N VAL A 197 -6.59 9.12 8.75
CA VAL A 197 -5.65 7.98 8.74
C VAL A 197 -5.38 7.37 10.10
N THR A 198 -5.87 7.96 11.19
CA THR A 198 -5.59 7.43 12.53
C THR A 198 -6.20 6.03 12.70
N SER A 199 -5.38 5.13 13.23
CA SER A 199 -5.77 3.78 13.63
C SER A 199 -5.87 3.63 15.14
N ASN A 200 -5.72 4.72 15.91
CA ASN A 200 -5.77 4.70 17.36
C ASN A 200 -7.22 4.47 17.83
N PRO A 201 -7.54 3.32 18.46
CA PRO A 201 -8.90 3.02 18.88
C PRO A 201 -9.49 4.06 19.85
N ALA A 202 -8.67 4.69 20.69
CA ALA A 202 -9.12 5.70 21.63
C ALA A 202 -9.54 7.01 20.94
N GLU A 203 -8.84 7.42 19.89
CA GLU A 203 -9.19 8.60 19.08
C GLU A 203 -10.44 8.33 18.25
N ILE A 204 -10.51 7.15 17.61
CA ILE A 204 -11.65 6.72 16.79
C ILE A 204 -12.95 6.68 17.62
N ALA A 205 -12.87 6.18 18.85
CA ALA A 205 -14.03 6.16 19.76
C ALA A 205 -14.56 7.58 20.02
N GLY A 206 -13.68 8.56 20.23
CA GLY A 206 -14.07 9.96 20.45
C GLY A 206 -14.72 10.63 19.23
N TYR A 207 -14.35 10.22 18.01
CA TYR A 207 -14.99 10.73 16.79
C TYR A 207 -16.40 10.19 16.58
N SER A 208 -16.67 8.94 16.99
CA SER A 208 -18.00 8.33 16.87
C SER A 208 -19.06 9.04 17.72
N ASP A 209 -18.66 9.68 18.82
CA ASP A 209 -19.55 10.51 19.64
C ASP A 209 -19.80 11.89 19.00
N THR A 210 -18.85 12.38 18.17
CA THR A 210 -18.89 13.72 17.55
C THR A 210 -19.54 13.71 16.16
N SER A 211 -19.56 12.57 15.46
CA SER A 211 -20.09 12.42 14.11
C SER A 211 -21.62 12.52 14.00
N SER A 212 -22.34 12.59 15.12
CA SER A 212 -23.77 12.93 15.15
C SER A 212 -24.09 14.37 14.68
N GLY A 213 -23.06 15.21 14.41
CA GLY A 213 -23.22 16.58 13.91
C GLY A 213 -22.54 16.92 12.56
N ILE A 214 -21.88 15.97 11.87
CA ILE A 214 -21.03 16.24 10.70
C ILE A 214 -21.58 15.61 9.40
N GLU A 215 -22.90 15.64 9.18
CA GLU A 215 -23.48 15.22 7.89
C GLU A 215 -23.39 16.31 6.79
N ASN A 216 -22.89 17.52 7.09
CA ASN A 216 -23.00 18.67 6.17
C ASN A 216 -21.70 19.31 5.66
N SER A 217 -20.52 18.73 5.88
CA SER A 217 -19.25 19.29 5.37
C SER A 217 -18.66 18.44 4.26
N PHE A 218 -19.36 18.36 3.12
CA PHE A 218 -18.74 17.98 1.87
C PHE A 218 -18.00 19.21 1.31
N VAL A 219 -16.67 19.14 1.20
CA VAL A 219 -15.88 20.21 0.58
C VAL A 219 -16.02 20.07 -0.94
N GLU A 220 -16.80 20.96 -1.55
CA GLU A 220 -16.94 21.08 -3.00
C GLU A 220 -15.68 21.73 -3.56
N LEU A 221 -14.79 20.92 -4.15
CA LEU A 221 -13.67 21.42 -4.93
C LEU A 221 -14.21 21.85 -6.30
N GLY A 222 -14.58 23.12 -6.41
CA GLY A 222 -15.12 23.73 -7.61
C GLY A 222 -14.19 23.57 -8.82
N ALA A 223 -14.77 23.15 -9.95
CA ALA A 223 -14.18 23.27 -11.27
C ALA A 223 -14.64 24.61 -11.84
N ASP A 224 -13.82 25.65 -11.74
CA ASP A 224 -14.09 26.94 -12.38
C ASP A 224 -13.84 26.83 -13.88
N ASP A 225 -14.94 26.77 -14.64
CA ASP A 225 -14.97 27.01 -16.08
C ASP A 225 -16.28 27.76 -16.38
N ASP A 226 -16.28 29.09 -16.22
CA ASP A 226 -17.26 29.96 -16.90
C ASP A 226 -16.65 31.32 -17.29
N PRO A 227 -16.58 31.64 -18.59
CA PRO A 227 -16.11 32.94 -19.07
C PRO A 227 -17.26 33.94 -19.15
N GLY A 228 -17.17 35.01 -18.37
CA GLY A 228 -17.74 36.30 -18.75
C GLY A 228 -18.68 36.93 -17.75
N ILE A 229 -18.16 37.88 -16.97
CA ILE A 229 -18.88 39.13 -16.67
C ILE A 229 -17.86 40.27 -16.80
N ALA A 230 -18.10 41.14 -17.78
CA ALA A 230 -17.39 42.38 -17.98
C ALA A 230 -18.03 43.51 -17.15
N ASP A 231 -17.18 44.48 -16.79
CA ASP A 231 -17.46 45.87 -16.41
C ASP A 231 -18.31 46.17 -15.16
N SER A 232 -17.62 46.63 -14.11
CA SER A 232 -17.90 47.97 -13.56
C SER A 232 -16.65 48.55 -12.89
N ILE A 233 -16.14 49.62 -13.49
CA ILE A 233 -15.10 50.53 -12.98
C ILE A 233 -15.62 51.24 -11.72
N ASP A 234 -14.81 51.30 -10.66
CA ASP A 234 -14.62 52.55 -9.92
C ASP A 234 -13.21 52.62 -9.30
N ASP A 235 -12.73 53.86 -9.29
CA ASP A 235 -11.38 54.38 -9.24
C ASP A 235 -10.91 54.61 -7.79
N GLY A 236 -9.58 54.65 -7.60
CA GLY A 236 -8.97 55.32 -6.45
C GLY A 236 -8.09 54.47 -5.54
N GLY A 237 -6.77 54.63 -5.69
CA GLY A 237 -5.83 54.45 -4.57
C GLY A 237 -4.51 53.77 -4.94
N ALA A 238 -3.62 54.52 -5.58
CA ALA A 238 -2.26 54.09 -5.87
C ALA A 238 -1.40 53.89 -4.60
N SER A 239 -0.62 52.80 -4.57
CA SER A 239 0.78 52.85 -4.14
C SER A 239 1.57 51.70 -4.78
N GLN A 240 2.31 52.01 -5.84
CA GLN A 240 3.43 51.21 -6.35
C GLN A 240 4.60 51.27 -5.35
N ILE A 241 5.28 50.14 -5.10
CA ILE A 241 6.74 50.09 -4.99
C ILE A 241 7.24 48.78 -5.63
N GLU A 242 8.21 48.95 -6.53
CA GLU A 242 8.90 47.98 -7.37
C GLU A 242 9.73 46.93 -6.59
N LEU A 243 9.85 45.73 -7.17
CA LEU A 243 10.88 44.75 -6.84
C LEU A 243 11.80 44.62 -8.05
N ASP A 244 12.96 45.27 -7.97
CA ASP A 244 14.05 45.10 -8.92
C ASP A 244 14.85 43.84 -8.60
N ALA A 245 15.25 43.18 -9.68
CA ALA A 245 16.08 42.00 -9.71
C ALA A 245 17.56 42.33 -9.50
N ALA A 246 18.27 41.41 -8.82
CA ALA A 246 19.68 41.11 -9.02
C ALA A 246 19.93 39.63 -8.71
#